data_AF-A0A950UBJ5-F1
#
_entry.id   AF-A0A950UBJ5-F1
#
_cell.length_a   1.000
_cell.length_b   1.000
_cell.length_c   1.000
_cell.angle_alpha   90.00
_cell.angle_beta   90.00
_cell.angle_gamma   90.00
#
_symmetry.space_group_name_H-M   'P 1'
#
loop_
_entity.id
_entity.type
_entity.pdbx_description
1 polymer ?
#
loop_
_entity_poly.entity_id
_entity_poly.type
_entity_poly.pdbx_seq_one_letter_code
_entity_poly.pdbx_strand_id
1 'polypeptide(L)'
;ACWLSDTAWTEHPDYRAEHAFIRSLRMPVGAIEHAERAFIALALHARYGGATDDPIKTAILPLLEEADAAQARALGLALRLSYTLCGGALDLLDQVLLDREGERLILELPATGSLFVGEAVQRRLDALGRTLGLPTHTERRRAPTPVLA
;
A
#
# COMPACT_ATOMS: atom_id res chain seq x y z
N ALA A 1 8.92 -5.52 1.09
CA ALA A 1 8.35 -4.17 0.82
C ALA A 1 7.94 -3.43 2.08
N CYS A 2 7.16 -4.03 3.00
CA CYS A 2 6.69 -3.36 4.22
C CYS A 2 7.83 -2.78 5.08
N TRP A 3 8.92 -3.52 5.30
CA TRP A 3 10.10 -3.00 6.01
C TRP A 3 10.75 -1.75 5.37
N LEU A 4 10.59 -1.57 4.06
CA LEU A 4 11.16 -0.46 3.32
C LEU A 4 10.13 0.63 3.02
N SER A 5 8.89 0.47 3.51
CA SER A 5 7.77 1.29 3.09
C SER A 5 8.05 2.77 3.33
N ASP A 6 8.68 3.13 4.44
CA ASP A 6 8.88 4.53 4.83
C ASP A 6 10.21 5.17 4.44
N THR A 7 11.03 4.50 3.63
CA THR A 7 12.43 4.92 3.40
C THR A 7 12.62 6.26 2.66
N ALA A 8 11.57 6.81 2.04
CA ALA A 8 11.59 8.11 1.35
C ALA A 8 10.63 9.14 1.96
N TRP A 9 10.23 8.99 3.23
CA TRP A 9 9.23 9.89 3.85
C TRP A 9 9.73 11.34 3.99
N THR A 10 11.04 11.51 4.18
CA THR A 10 11.73 12.81 4.28
C THR A 10 11.94 13.49 2.93
N GLU A 11 11.79 12.77 1.81
CA GLU A 11 11.98 13.35 0.49
C GLU A 11 10.84 14.32 0.15
N HIS A 12 11.11 15.26 -0.77
CA HIS A 12 10.10 16.18 -1.25
C HIS A 12 8.93 15.39 -1.88
N PRO A 13 7.64 15.74 -1.59
CA PRO A 13 6.47 14.99 -2.04
C PRO A 13 6.49 14.58 -3.52
N ASP A 14 6.92 15.49 -4.39
CA ASP A 14 6.95 15.27 -5.85
C ASP A 14 7.97 14.20 -6.28
N TYR A 15 9.01 13.95 -5.49
CA TYR A 15 10.08 13.01 -5.83
C TYR A 15 10.09 11.74 -4.97
N ARG A 16 9.21 11.61 -3.96
CA ARG A 16 9.23 10.45 -3.04
C ARG A 16 9.08 9.12 -3.78
N ALA A 17 8.19 9.05 -4.76
CA ALA A 17 7.93 7.83 -5.50
C ALA A 17 9.14 7.42 -6.36
N GLU A 18 9.73 8.38 -7.06
CA GLU A 18 10.96 8.18 -7.84
C GLU A 18 12.14 7.77 -6.94
N HIS A 19 12.37 8.49 -5.83
CA HIS A 19 13.48 8.18 -4.93
C HIS A 19 13.32 6.81 -4.26
N ALA A 20 12.12 6.46 -3.79
CA ALA A 20 11.87 5.14 -3.21
C ALA A 20 12.08 4.01 -4.24
N PHE A 21 11.64 4.23 -5.47
CA PHE A 21 11.83 3.30 -6.59
C PHE A 21 13.32 3.11 -6.91
N ILE A 22 14.06 4.19 -7.18
CA ILE A 22 15.48 4.10 -7.56
C ILE A 22 16.32 3.53 -6.41
N ARG A 23 16.09 3.97 -5.17
CA ARG A 23 16.88 3.52 -4.02
C ARG A 23 16.68 2.04 -3.75
N SER A 24 15.45 1.53 -3.82
CA SER A 24 15.21 0.09 -3.62
C SER A 24 15.86 -0.78 -4.70
N LEU A 25 15.90 -0.32 -5.96
CA LEU A 25 16.64 -0.99 -7.02
C LEU A 25 18.16 -0.99 -6.77
N ARG A 26 18.72 0.08 -6.22
CA ARG A 26 20.18 0.24 -6.06
C ARG A 26 20.71 -0.19 -4.69
N MET A 27 19.83 -0.54 -3.75
CA MET A 27 20.22 -0.91 -2.40
C MET A 27 21.06 -2.22 -2.41
N PRO A 28 22.21 -2.27 -1.71
CA PRO A 28 23.10 -3.42 -1.71
C PRO A 28 22.60 -4.53 -0.76
N VAL A 29 21.37 -4.98 -0.98
CA VAL A 29 20.81 -6.16 -0.32
C VAL A 29 21.09 -7.42 -1.12
N GLY A 30 21.65 -8.42 -0.46
CA GLY A 30 21.80 -9.78 -0.98
C GLY A 30 20.54 -10.63 -0.74
N ALA A 31 20.58 -11.87 -1.22
CA ALA A 31 19.51 -12.87 -1.07
C ALA A 31 18.14 -12.45 -1.67
N ILE A 32 18.15 -11.58 -2.69
CA ILE A 32 16.99 -11.30 -3.53
C ILE A 32 17.38 -11.29 -5.01
N GLU A 33 16.51 -11.82 -5.85
CA GLU A 33 16.66 -11.86 -7.30
C GLU A 33 16.21 -10.53 -7.96
N HIS A 34 16.47 -10.40 -9.27
CA HIS A 34 16.13 -9.19 -10.03
C HIS A 34 14.61 -8.95 -10.10
N ALA A 35 13.81 -9.99 -10.28
CA ALA A 35 12.35 -9.90 -10.30
C ALA A 35 11.79 -9.45 -8.94
N GLU A 36 12.26 -10.05 -7.84
CA GLU A 36 11.85 -9.69 -6.48
C GLU A 36 12.19 -8.23 -6.16
N ARG A 37 13.36 -7.77 -6.62
CA ARG A 37 13.77 -6.38 -6.50
C ARG A 37 12.87 -5.43 -7.29
N ALA A 38 12.50 -5.80 -8.51
CA ALA A 38 11.54 -5.06 -9.32
C ALA A 38 10.17 -4.99 -8.65
N PHE A 39 9.69 -6.09 -8.07
CA PHE A 39 8.45 -6.16 -7.30
C PHE A 39 8.47 -5.17 -6.13
N ILE A 40 9.54 -5.17 -5.33
CA ILE A 40 9.69 -4.25 -4.20
C ILE A 40 9.68 -2.79 -4.67
N ALA A 41 10.44 -2.47 -5.71
CA ALA A 41 10.52 -1.11 -6.24
C ALA A 41 9.16 -0.61 -6.74
N LEU A 42 8.42 -1.46 -7.45
CA LEU A 42 7.08 -1.15 -7.94
C LEU A 42 6.08 -0.93 -6.79
N ALA A 43 6.14 -1.76 -5.74
CA ALA A 43 5.30 -1.59 -4.56
C ALA A 43 5.59 -0.27 -3.82
N LEU A 44 6.87 0.11 -3.67
CA LEU A 44 7.24 1.37 -3.02
C LEU A 44 6.86 2.59 -3.86
N HIS A 45 7.01 2.51 -5.19
CA HIS A 45 6.56 3.55 -6.11
C HIS A 45 5.06 3.82 -5.97
N ALA A 46 4.24 2.76 -6.00
CA ALA A 46 2.80 2.86 -5.82
C ALA A 46 2.41 3.36 -4.41
N ARG A 47 3.13 2.97 -3.36
CA ARG A 47 2.92 3.49 -1.99
C ARG A 47 3.04 5.01 -1.95
N TYR A 48 4.12 5.54 -2.50
CA TYR A 48 4.36 6.98 -2.52
C TYR A 48 3.50 7.72 -3.56
N GLY A 49 2.75 6.99 -4.39
CA GLY A 49 1.73 7.55 -5.27
C GLY A 49 2.24 7.89 -6.66
N GLY A 50 3.30 7.20 -7.10
CA GLY A 50 3.77 7.32 -8.47
C GLY A 50 2.72 6.82 -9.47
N ALA A 51 2.79 7.36 -10.68
CA ALA A 51 1.78 7.14 -11.71
C ALA A 51 1.82 5.71 -12.29
N THR A 52 0.68 5.21 -12.76
CA THR A 52 0.61 3.87 -13.37
C THR A 52 1.39 3.78 -14.69
N ASP A 53 1.54 4.88 -15.40
CA ASP A 53 2.24 5.05 -16.67
C ASP A 53 3.61 5.74 -16.54
N ASP A 54 4.13 5.87 -15.31
CA ASP A 54 5.42 6.51 -15.05
C ASP A 54 6.57 5.79 -15.81
N PRO A 55 7.27 6.47 -16.74
CA PRO A 55 8.32 5.89 -17.57
C PRO A 55 9.50 5.32 -16.77
N ILE A 56 9.71 5.74 -15.52
CA ILE A 56 10.80 5.25 -14.68
C ILE A 56 10.77 3.73 -14.48
N LYS A 57 9.58 3.14 -14.59
CA LYS A 57 9.34 1.70 -14.41
C LYS A 57 9.70 0.88 -15.63
N THR A 58 9.82 1.49 -16.81
CA THR A 58 9.96 0.79 -18.10
C THR A 58 11.08 -0.25 -18.09
N ALA A 59 12.21 0.08 -17.45
CA ALA A 59 13.37 -0.81 -17.39
C ALA A 59 13.15 -2.09 -16.57
N ILE A 60 12.19 -2.10 -15.64
CA ILE A 60 11.90 -3.26 -14.78
C ILE A 60 10.71 -4.09 -15.24
N LEU A 61 9.85 -3.55 -16.10
CA LEU A 61 8.63 -4.25 -16.53
C LEU A 61 8.92 -5.62 -17.17
N PRO A 62 9.98 -5.80 -17.98
CA PRO A 62 10.30 -7.12 -18.53
C PRO A 62 10.76 -8.16 -17.50
N LEU A 63 11.04 -7.75 -16.25
CA LEU A 63 11.48 -8.64 -15.17
C LEU A 63 10.31 -9.22 -14.37
N LEU A 64 9.08 -8.77 -14.64
CA LEU A 64 7.88 -9.14 -13.89
C LEU A 64 6.85 -9.76 -14.82
N GLU A 65 6.16 -10.79 -14.34
CA GLU A 65 4.89 -11.18 -14.94
C GLU A 65 3.82 -10.10 -14.68
N GLU A 66 2.80 -10.05 -15.53
CA GLU A 66 1.72 -9.06 -15.38
C GLU A 66 1.00 -9.21 -14.02
N ALA A 67 0.84 -10.46 -13.56
CA ALA A 67 0.26 -10.76 -12.26
C ALA A 67 1.12 -10.22 -11.11
N ASP A 68 2.44 -10.38 -11.17
CA ASP A 68 3.37 -9.87 -10.16
C ASP A 68 3.38 -8.34 -10.12
N ALA A 69 3.35 -7.70 -11.29
CA ALA A 69 3.27 -6.25 -11.39
C ALA A 69 1.96 -5.71 -10.78
N ALA A 70 0.83 -6.38 -11.04
CA ALA A 70 -0.45 -6.05 -10.45
C ALA A 70 -0.44 -6.24 -8.92
N GLN A 71 0.13 -7.34 -8.44
CA GLN A 71 0.25 -7.64 -7.01
C GLN A 71 1.16 -6.65 -6.28
N ALA A 72 2.31 -6.29 -6.87
CA ALA A 72 3.20 -5.26 -6.32
C ALA A 72 2.47 -3.91 -6.18
N ARG A 73 1.71 -3.52 -7.21
CA ARG A 73 0.93 -2.28 -7.20
C ARG A 73 -0.18 -2.33 -6.15
N ALA A 74 -0.90 -3.44 -6.02
CA ALA A 74 -1.92 -3.63 -4.99
C ALA A 74 -1.31 -3.51 -3.58
N LEU A 75 -0.16 -4.16 -3.33
CA LEU A 75 0.58 -4.04 -2.07
C LEU A 75 0.97 -2.58 -1.77
N GLY A 76 1.50 -1.86 -2.76
CA GLY A 76 1.84 -0.44 -2.60
C GLY A 76 0.62 0.43 -2.25
N LEU A 77 -0.52 0.20 -2.90
CA LEU A 77 -1.76 0.92 -2.60
C LEU A 77 -2.34 0.57 -1.23
N ALA A 78 -2.22 -0.69 -0.79
CA ALA A 78 -2.58 -1.10 0.56
C ALA A 78 -1.70 -0.40 1.61
N LEU A 79 -0.39 -0.32 1.39
CA LEU A 79 0.51 0.48 2.23
C LEU A 79 0.14 1.97 2.22
N ARG A 80 -0.23 2.53 1.06
CA ARG A 80 -0.68 3.93 0.98
C ARG A 80 -1.95 4.18 1.78
N LEU A 81 -2.90 3.24 1.73
CA LEU A 81 -4.11 3.26 2.55
C LEU A 81 -3.76 3.20 4.05
N SER A 82 -2.91 2.26 4.46
CA SER A 82 -2.53 2.11 5.87
C SER A 82 -1.88 3.37 6.43
N TYR A 83 -0.93 3.98 5.70
CA TYR A 83 -0.32 5.25 6.13
C TYR A 83 -1.31 6.42 6.16
N THR A 84 -2.32 6.41 5.29
CA THR A 84 -3.39 7.43 5.33
C THR A 84 -4.28 7.26 6.56
N LEU A 85 -4.48 6.02 7.01
CA LEU A 85 -5.28 5.70 8.20
C LEU A 85 -4.54 6.00 9.50
N CYS A 86 -3.29 5.54 9.64
CA CYS A 86 -2.60 5.54 10.92
C CYS A 86 -1.43 6.54 11.01
N GLY A 87 -1.00 7.14 9.90
CA GLY A 87 0.17 8.03 9.90
C GLY A 87 1.47 7.34 10.33
N GLY A 88 1.53 6.01 10.28
CA GLY A 88 2.67 5.21 10.76
C GLY A 88 2.55 4.73 12.22
N ALA A 89 1.48 5.10 12.94
CA ALA A 89 1.22 4.62 14.30
C ALA A 89 0.64 3.18 14.26
N LEU A 90 1.44 2.18 14.65
CA LEU A 90 1.06 0.77 14.52
C LEU A 90 -0.13 0.38 15.40
N ASP A 91 -0.22 0.97 16.59
CA ASP A 91 -1.33 0.79 17.55
C ASP A 91 -2.69 1.22 16.96
N LEU A 92 -2.70 2.21 16.06
CA LEU A 92 -3.90 2.57 15.32
C LEU A 92 -4.20 1.58 14.19
N LEU A 93 -3.16 1.06 13.52
CA LEU A 93 -3.33 0.10 12.43
C LEU A 93 -3.91 -1.24 12.94
N ASP A 94 -3.49 -1.69 14.12
CA ASP A 94 -3.97 -2.91 14.78
C ASP A 94 -5.47 -2.88 15.11
N GLN A 95 -6.07 -1.69 15.10
CA GLN A 95 -7.50 -1.51 15.36
C GLN A 95 -8.36 -1.60 14.10
N VAL A 96 -7.76 -1.69 12.91
CA VAL A 96 -8.44 -1.68 11.61
C VAL A 96 -8.29 -3.04 10.95
N LEU A 97 -9.33 -3.49 10.27
CA LEU A 97 -9.31 -4.71 9.49
C LEU A 97 -9.63 -4.39 8.02
N LEU A 98 -8.88 -5.00 7.12
CA LEU A 98 -9.14 -4.96 5.68
C LEU A 98 -9.29 -6.39 5.21
N ASP A 99 -10.48 -6.75 4.77
CA ASP A 99 -10.81 -8.12 4.39
C ASP A 99 -11.59 -8.18 3.08
N ARG A 100 -11.55 -9.35 2.43
CA ARG A 100 -12.33 -9.65 1.24
C ARG A 100 -13.51 -10.53 1.63
N GLU A 101 -14.70 -9.95 1.64
CA GLU A 101 -15.94 -10.71 1.80
C GLU A 101 -16.61 -10.93 0.44
N GLY A 102 -16.48 -12.15 -0.08
CA GLY A 102 -16.97 -12.52 -1.40
C GLY A 102 -16.34 -11.66 -2.50
N GLU A 103 -17.16 -10.84 -3.15
CA GLU A 103 -16.77 -9.95 -4.25
C GLU A 103 -16.64 -8.49 -3.80
N ARG A 104 -16.31 -8.23 -2.53
CA ARG A 104 -16.13 -6.88 -1.99
C ARG A 104 -14.90 -6.80 -1.10
N LEU A 105 -14.25 -5.63 -1.12
CA LEU A 105 -13.19 -5.28 -0.19
C LEU A 105 -13.78 -4.41 0.93
N ILE A 106 -13.72 -4.88 2.17
CA ILE A 106 -14.29 -4.23 3.34
C ILE A 106 -13.18 -3.66 4.21
N LEU A 107 -13.27 -2.36 4.47
CA LEU A 107 -12.46 -1.66 5.46
C LEU A 107 -13.29 -1.46 6.74
N GLU A 108 -12.95 -2.21 7.78
CA GLU A 108 -13.65 -2.20 9.04
C GLU A 108 -12.91 -1.33 10.07
N LEU A 109 -13.58 -0.29 10.55
CA LEU A 109 -13.09 0.63 11.57
C LEU A 109 -13.51 0.21 12.99
N PRO A 110 -12.75 0.59 14.03
CA PRO A 110 -13.13 0.30 15.41
C PRO A 110 -14.45 0.99 15.82
N ALA A 111 -15.21 0.36 16.70
CA ALA A 111 -16.51 0.86 17.18
C ALA A 111 -16.41 2.27 17.78
N THR A 112 -15.33 2.52 18.52
CA THR A 112 -14.99 3.78 19.17
C THR A 112 -13.52 4.13 18.84
N GLY A 113 -13.18 5.42 18.81
CA GLY A 113 -11.80 5.86 18.60
C GLY A 113 -11.65 7.05 17.65
N SER A 114 -10.41 7.49 17.47
CA SER A 114 -10.01 8.65 16.65
C SER A 114 -9.88 8.34 15.15
N LEU A 115 -10.04 7.09 14.74
CA LEU A 115 -9.98 6.70 13.34
C LEU A 115 -11.29 7.03 12.64
N PHE A 116 -11.19 7.89 11.64
CA PHE A 116 -12.29 8.33 10.80
C PHE A 116 -11.96 8.14 9.33
N VAL A 117 -12.94 7.64 8.56
CA VAL A 117 -12.84 7.64 7.11
C VAL A 117 -13.26 9.02 6.60
N GLY A 118 -12.26 9.82 6.24
CA GLY A 118 -12.46 10.99 5.39
C GLY A 118 -12.37 10.64 3.91
N GLU A 119 -12.60 11.64 3.06
CA GLU A 119 -12.50 11.52 1.59
C GLU A 119 -11.15 10.94 1.14
N ALA A 120 -10.06 11.33 1.81
CA ALA A 120 -8.72 10.84 1.50
C ALA A 120 -8.60 9.32 1.68
N VAL A 121 -9.13 8.77 2.77
CA VAL A 121 -9.13 7.32 3.07
C VAL A 121 -9.97 6.58 2.04
N GLN A 122 -11.20 7.05 1.80
CA GLN A 122 -12.09 6.41 0.81
C GLN A 122 -11.45 6.37 -0.58
N ARG A 123 -10.84 7.47 -1.02
CA ARG A 123 -10.13 7.52 -2.31
C ARG A 123 -8.95 6.54 -2.39
N ARG A 124 -8.25 6.27 -1.28
CA ARG A 124 -7.17 5.27 -1.24
C ARG A 124 -7.72 3.85 -1.27
N LEU A 125 -8.80 3.59 -0.53
CA LEU A 125 -9.50 2.31 -0.55
C LEU A 125 -10.01 2.00 -1.96
N ASP A 126 -10.65 2.95 -2.63
CA ASP A 126 -11.16 2.79 -4.00
C ASP A 126 -10.04 2.54 -5.01
N ALA A 127 -8.87 3.17 -4.82
CA ALA A 127 -7.71 2.91 -5.67
C ALA A 127 -7.21 1.46 -5.52
N LEU A 128 -7.19 0.94 -4.28
CA LEU A 128 -6.86 -0.46 -4.01
C LEU A 128 -7.92 -1.39 -4.60
N GLY A 129 -9.21 -1.13 -4.35
CA GLY A 129 -10.32 -1.91 -4.88
C GLY A 129 -10.29 -2.02 -6.41
N ARG A 130 -10.12 -0.89 -7.12
CA ARG A 130 -9.95 -0.89 -8.59
C ARG A 130 -8.80 -1.77 -9.07
N THR A 131 -7.72 -1.85 -8.30
CA THR A 131 -6.54 -2.67 -8.64
C THR A 131 -6.79 -4.15 -8.41
N LEU A 132 -7.60 -4.49 -7.40
CA LEU A 132 -8.01 -5.85 -7.08
C LEU A 132 -9.26 -6.31 -7.86
N GLY A 133 -9.89 -5.41 -8.63
CA GLY A 133 -11.16 -5.69 -9.30
C GLY A 133 -12.35 -5.80 -8.35
N LEU A 134 -12.27 -5.22 -7.16
CA LEU A 134 -13.27 -5.36 -6.11
C LEU A 134 -13.93 -3.99 -5.78
N PRO A 135 -15.26 -3.90 -5.74
CA PRO A 135 -15.95 -2.77 -5.12
C PRO A 135 -15.59 -2.68 -3.62
N THR A 136 -15.61 -1.46 -3.11
CA THR A 136 -15.14 -1.12 -1.77
C THR A 136 -16.29 -0.75 -0.85
N HIS A 137 -16.21 -1.18 0.40
CA HIS A 137 -17.13 -0.78 1.45
C HIS A 137 -16.36 -0.40 2.70
N THR A 138 -16.87 0.58 3.43
CA THR A 138 -16.34 0.97 4.73
C THR A 138 -17.44 0.75 5.75
N GLU A 139 -17.12 0.04 6.82
CA GLU A 139 -18.03 -0.17 7.93
C GLU A 139 -17.34 0.07 9.27
N ARG A 140 -18.16 0.17 10.32
CA ARG A 140 -17.69 0.36 11.68
C ARG A 140 -18.20 -0.79 12.52
N ARG A 141 -17.30 -1.41 13.28
CA ARG A 141 -17.67 -2.50 14.21
C ARG A 141 -18.77 -2.05 15.15
N ARG A 142 -19.64 -2.99 15.51
CA ARG A 142 -20.68 -2.78 16.52
C ARG A 142 -20.18 -2.99 17.96
N ALA A 143 -19.07 -3.71 18.15
CA ALA A 143 -18.46 -3.99 19.44
C ALA A 143 -16.93 -3.87 19.38
N PRO A 144 -16.25 -3.49 20.47
CA PRO A 144 -14.79 -3.42 20.51
C PRO A 144 -14.16 -4.81 20.36
N THR A 145 -13.04 -4.88 19.64
CA THR A 145 -12.26 -6.12 19.45
C THR A 145 -11.62 -6.55 20.77
N PRO A 146 -11.64 -7.84 21.13
CA PRO A 146 -10.70 -8.33 22.15
C PRO A 146 -9.29 -8.10 21.60
N VAL A 147 -8.46 -7.39 22.37
CA VAL A 147 -7.06 -7.11 22.00
C VAL A 147 -6.42 -8.44 21.57
N LEU A 148 -5.90 -8.50 20.34
CA LEU A 148 -5.13 -9.65 19.87
C LEU A 148 -3.95 -9.81 20.84
N ALA A 149 -3.97 -10.92 21.60
CA ALA A 149 -2.93 -11.28 22.56
C ALA A 149 -1.68 -11.83 21.87
#